data_AF-A0A9I9E8Z7-F1
#
_entry.id   AF-A0A9I9E8Z7-F1
#
_cell.length_a   1.000
_cell.length_b   1.000
_cell.length_c   1.000
_cell.angle_alpha   90.00
_cell.angle_beta   90.00
_cell.angle_gamma   90.00
#
_symmetry.space_group_name_H-M   'P 1'
#
loop_
_entity.id
_entity.type
_entity.pdbx_description
1 polymer ?
#
loop_
_entity_poly.entity_id
_entity_poly.type
_entity_poly.pdbx_seq_one_letter_code
_entity_poly.pdbx_strand_id
1 'polypeptide(L)'
;MTWYKTSFKTASGIDPVVIDMQGMGKGQAWVNGQSISRFWPSFIAGNDSCSATCYYRGAYNPSKCVRNCGNPSQRWYHVPRSFLLRNTKHINFI
;
A
#
# COMPACT_ATOMS: atom_id res chain seq x y z
N MET A 1 14.91 13.32 -6.80
CA MET A 1 13.59 13.33 -7.45
C MET A 1 13.73 12.55 -8.74
N THR A 2 13.17 11.34 -8.80
CA THR A 2 13.44 10.39 -9.88
C THR A 2 12.14 9.79 -10.37
N TRP A 3 11.90 9.84 -11.67
CA TRP A 3 10.72 9.21 -12.26
C TRP A 3 11.03 7.79 -12.68
N TYR A 4 10.13 6.87 -12.35
CA TYR A 4 10.18 5.48 -12.79
C TYR A 4 8.91 5.16 -13.58
N LYS A 5 9.05 4.41 -14.67
CA LYS A 5 7.93 3.93 -15.48
C LYS A 5 8.15 2.48 -15.87
N THR A 6 7.12 1.66 -15.74
CA THR A 6 7.14 0.28 -16.25
C THR A 6 5.78 -0.14 -16.79
N SER A 7 5.78 -1.21 -17.58
CA SER A 7 4.58 -1.83 -18.14
C SER A 7 4.37 -3.22 -17.52
N PHE A 8 3.12 -3.66 -17.42
CA PHE A 8 2.79 -4.92 -16.76
C PHE A 8 1.55 -5.57 -17.38
N LYS A 9 1.37 -6.86 -17.11
CA LYS A 9 0.14 -7.59 -17.44
C LYS A 9 -0.80 -7.58 -16.23
N THR A 10 -2.08 -7.37 -16.47
CA THR A 10 -3.11 -7.43 -15.42
C THR A 10 -3.27 -8.86 -14.95
N ALA A 11 -3.35 -9.07 -13.63
CA ALA A 11 -3.74 -10.37 -13.07
C ALA A 11 -5.15 -10.76 -13.56
N SER A 12 -5.37 -12.05 -13.81
CA SER A 12 -6.71 -12.56 -14.16
C SER A 12 -7.68 -12.44 -12.97
N GLY A 13 -8.96 -12.73 -13.22
CA GLY A 13 -10.00 -12.74 -12.20
C GLY A 13 -10.51 -11.35 -11.79
N ILE A 14 -11.24 -11.32 -10.68
CA ILE A 14 -11.94 -10.13 -10.17
C ILE A 14 -11.41 -9.65 -8.82
N ASP A 15 -10.43 -10.34 -8.24
CA ASP A 15 -9.91 -10.02 -6.91
C ASP A 15 -9.25 -8.64 -6.85
N PRO A 16 -9.28 -7.95 -5.70
CA PRO A 16 -8.61 -6.66 -5.55
C PRO A 16 -7.12 -6.74 -5.91
N VAL A 17 -6.63 -5.69 -6.56
CA VAL A 17 -5.21 -5.60 -6.94
C VAL A 17 -4.51 -4.60 -6.01
N VAL A 18 -3.28 -4.93 -5.66
CA VAL A 18 -2.38 -4.06 -4.90
C VAL A 18 -1.01 -4.02 -5.57
N ILE A 19 -0.29 -2.94 -5.33
CA ILE A 19 1.15 -2.86 -5.62
C ILE A 19 1.88 -2.98 -4.30
N ASP A 20 2.83 -3.91 -4.23
CA ASP A 20 3.80 -3.98 -3.15
C ASP A 20 4.90 -2.94 -3.39
N MET A 21 4.93 -1.91 -2.55
CA MET A 21 5.93 -0.85 -2.64
C MET A 21 7.13 -1.10 -1.72
N GLN A 22 7.30 -2.32 -1.19
CA GLN A 22 8.49 -2.65 -0.41
C GLN A 22 9.77 -2.37 -1.23
N GLY A 23 10.73 -1.68 -0.61
CA GLY A 23 11.96 -1.23 -1.27
C GLY A 23 11.87 0.17 -1.89
N MET A 24 10.66 0.73 -2.06
CA MET A 24 10.50 2.13 -2.43
C MET A 24 10.69 3.06 -1.23
N GLY A 25 10.96 4.34 -1.48
CA GLY A 25 11.10 5.37 -0.44
C GLY A 25 9.76 6.03 -0.09
N LYS A 26 9.56 7.23 -0.62
CA LYS A 26 8.35 8.05 -0.49
C LYS A 26 8.05 8.68 -1.83
N GLY A 27 6.78 8.79 -2.20
CA GLY A 27 6.45 9.28 -3.52
C GLY A 27 4.96 9.33 -3.83
N GLN A 28 4.66 9.39 -5.12
CA GLN A 28 3.31 9.28 -5.68
C GLN A 28 3.30 8.31 -6.85
N ALA A 29 2.18 7.62 -7.05
CA ALA A 29 2.05 6.66 -8.13
C ALA A 29 0.78 6.89 -8.97
N TRP A 30 0.88 6.54 -10.25
CA TRP A 30 -0.20 6.60 -11.23
C TRP A 30 -0.28 5.30 -12.02
N VAL A 31 -1.48 4.76 -12.15
CA VAL A 31 -1.77 3.61 -13.02
C VAL A 31 -2.61 4.10 -14.20
N ASN A 32 -2.11 3.94 -15.42
CA ASN A 32 -2.80 4.36 -16.64
C ASN A 32 -3.25 5.84 -16.63
N GLY A 33 -2.42 6.70 -16.03
CA GLY A 33 -2.68 8.14 -15.87
C GLY A 33 -3.61 8.48 -14.71
N GLN A 34 -4.15 7.50 -13.98
CA GLN A 34 -5.00 7.71 -12.82
C GLN A 34 -4.17 7.62 -11.54
N SER A 35 -4.27 8.65 -10.69
CA SER A 35 -3.51 8.69 -9.44
C SER A 35 -4.00 7.60 -8.48
N ILE A 36 -3.06 6.86 -7.88
CA ILE A 36 -3.32 5.92 -6.79
C ILE A 36 -2.80 6.45 -5.45
N SER A 37 -2.62 7.78 -5.36
CA SER A 37 -2.16 8.52 -4.18
C SER A 37 -0.67 8.38 -3.82
N ARG A 38 -0.32 9.00 -2.68
CA ARG A 38 1.01 9.00 -2.08
C ARG A 38 1.35 7.63 -1.53
N PHE A 39 2.61 7.25 -1.64
CA PHE A 39 3.19 6.10 -0.95
C PHE A 39 4.32 6.53 -0.03
N TRP A 40 4.47 5.84 1.11
CA TRP A 40 5.59 6.02 2.03
C TRP A 40 5.94 4.74 2.80
N PRO A 41 6.29 3.65 2.10
CA PRO A 41 6.65 2.39 2.73
C PRO A 41 7.94 2.45 3.57
N SER A 42 8.83 3.44 3.35
CA SER A 42 9.99 3.63 4.23
C SER A 42 9.64 4.23 5.60
N PHE A 43 8.41 4.71 5.79
CA PHE A 43 7.93 5.16 7.10
C PHE A 43 7.44 3.96 7.90
N ILE A 44 8.29 3.51 8.83
CA ILE A 44 8.04 2.33 9.66
C ILE A 44 7.08 2.69 10.80
N ALA A 45 6.05 1.85 11.00
CA ALA A 45 5.17 1.95 12.13
C ALA A 45 5.96 1.77 13.44
N GLY A 46 5.76 2.67 14.39
CA GLY A 46 6.43 2.63 15.69
C GLY A 46 6.21 1.29 16.39
N ASN A 47 7.13 0.94 17.30
CA ASN A 47 7.05 -0.31 18.07
C ASN A 47 6.21 -0.18 19.34
N ASP A 48 5.65 0.98 19.59
CA ASP A 48 4.89 1.27 20.79
C ASP A 48 3.50 0.61 20.73
N SER A 49 3.05 0.07 21.86
CA SER A 49 1.68 -0.45 22.04
C SER A 49 1.27 -1.64 21.15
N CYS A 50 2.17 -2.24 20.38
CA CYS A 50 1.89 -3.55 19.78
C CYS A 50 1.95 -4.63 20.85
N SER A 51 0.77 -5.18 21.17
CA SER A 51 0.65 -6.36 22.02
C SER A 51 0.55 -7.62 21.16
N ALA A 52 1.22 -8.70 21.58
CA ALA A 52 1.07 -10.03 20.97
C ALA A 52 -0.37 -10.56 21.10
N THR A 53 -1.09 -10.11 22.13
CA THR A 53 -2.47 -10.51 22.42
C THR A 53 -3.40 -9.30 22.46
N CYS A 54 -4.53 -9.38 21.75
CA CYS A 54 -5.61 -8.38 21.83
C CYS A 54 -6.86 -9.08 22.37
N TYR A 55 -7.31 -8.67 23.56
CA TYR A 55 -8.50 -9.23 24.19
C TYR A 55 -9.71 -8.33 23.98
N TYR A 56 -10.81 -8.92 23.51
CA TYR A 56 -12.00 -8.16 23.13
C TYR A 56 -12.77 -7.58 24.33
N ARG A 57 -12.71 -8.21 25.52
CA ARG A 57 -13.41 -7.70 26.70
C ARG A 57 -12.72 -6.46 27.28
N GLY A 58 -13.50 -5.67 28.03
CA GLY A 58 -13.04 -4.44 28.68
C GLY A 58 -13.03 -3.22 27.75
N ALA A 59 -12.85 -2.03 28.32
CA ALA A 59 -12.87 -0.77 27.58
C ALA A 59 -11.85 -0.77 26.42
N TYR A 60 -12.23 -0.16 25.31
CA TYR A 60 -11.37 0.03 24.15
C TYR A 60 -10.60 1.34 24.25
N ASN A 61 -9.36 1.34 23.79
CA ASN A 61 -8.61 2.55 23.45
C ASN A 61 -7.84 2.29 22.13
N PRO A 62 -7.47 3.33 21.37
CA PRO A 62 -6.81 3.17 20.08
C PRO A 62 -5.50 2.37 20.12
N SER A 63 -4.81 2.37 21.27
CA SER A 63 -3.55 1.65 21.47
C SER A 63 -3.74 0.19 21.86
N LYS A 64 -4.96 -0.26 22.18
CA LYS A 64 -5.23 -1.58 22.79
C LYS A 64 -4.86 -2.77 21.88
N CYS A 65 -5.06 -2.62 20.58
CA CYS A 65 -4.96 -3.71 19.61
C CYS A 65 -4.20 -3.31 18.34
N VAL A 66 -3.20 -2.43 18.48
CA VAL A 66 -2.33 -2.01 17.38
C VAL A 66 -1.54 -3.21 16.86
N ARG A 67 -1.35 -3.25 15.54
CA ARG A 67 -0.61 -4.30 14.83
C ARG A 67 0.34 -3.69 13.80
N ASN A 68 1.13 -4.54 13.15
CA ASN A 68 2.05 -4.17 12.07
C ASN A 68 3.22 -3.27 12.54
N CYS A 69 3.61 -3.34 13.82
CA CYS A 69 4.78 -2.63 14.32
C CYS A 69 6.08 -3.13 13.68
N GLY A 70 7.06 -2.25 13.54
CA GLY A 70 8.35 -2.55 12.93
C GLY A 70 8.29 -2.79 11.41
N ASN A 71 7.11 -2.66 10.81
CA ASN A 71 6.87 -2.82 9.38
C ASN A 71 6.52 -1.47 8.74
N PRO A 72 6.59 -1.35 7.40
CA PRO A 72 6.02 -0.20 6.69
C PRO A 72 4.61 0.11 7.20
N SER A 73 4.37 1.37 7.58
CA SER A 73 3.02 1.85 7.96
C SER A 73 1.97 1.53 6.91
N GLN A 74 2.38 1.56 5.63
CA GLN A 74 1.63 0.99 4.51
C GLN A 74 2.60 0.42 3.45
N ARG A 75 2.52 -0.90 3.23
CA ARG A 75 3.30 -1.63 2.20
C ARG A 75 2.53 -1.82 0.90
N TRP A 76 1.27 -2.21 1.01
CA TRP A 76 0.41 -2.52 -0.13
C TRP A 76 -0.50 -1.34 -0.46
N TYR A 77 -0.47 -0.92 -1.73
CA TYR A 77 -1.24 0.22 -2.22
C TYR A 77 -2.29 -0.27 -3.21
N HIS A 78 -3.55 0.03 -2.91
CA HIS A 78 -4.68 -0.47 -3.67
C HIS A 78 -4.73 0.14 -5.09
N VAL A 79 -5.03 -0.71 -6.08
CA VAL A 79 -5.29 -0.31 -7.46
C VAL A 79 -6.71 -0.75 -7.85
N PRO A 80 -7.63 0.19 -8.10
CA PRO A 80 -8.96 -0.14 -8.58
C PRO A 80 -8.87 -0.91 -9.91
N ARG A 81 -9.62 -2.02 -10.02
CA ARG A 81 -9.66 -2.85 -11.25
C ARG A 81 -10.08 -2.04 -12.49
N SER A 82 -10.95 -1.04 -12.31
CA SER A 82 -11.35 -0.11 -13.37
C SER A 82 -10.18 0.65 -14.01
N PHE A 83 -9.07 0.82 -13.30
CA PHE A 83 -7.88 1.49 -13.83
C PHE A 83 -7.10 0.58 -14.79
N LEU A 84 -7.36 -0.73 -14.78
CA LEU A 84 -6.62 -1.76 -15.51
C LEU A 84 -7.28 -2.19 -16.83
N LEU A 85 -8.41 -1.59 -17.19
CA LEU A 85 -9.23 -1.96 -18.36
C LEU A 85 -8.62 -1.55 -19.71
N ARG A 86 -7.61 -0.67 -19.74
CA ARG A 86 -6.98 -0.22 -20.99
C ARG A 86 -6.03 -1.28 -21.55
N ASN A 87 -5.94 -1.39 -22.88
CA ASN A 87 -5.05 -2.34 -23.57
C ASN A 87 -3.58 -2.21 -23.14
N THR A 88 -3.09 -0.98 -22.99
CA THR A 88 -1.72 -0.70 -22.51
C THR A 88 -1.76 -0.35 -21.03
N LYS A 89 -1.17 -1.21 -20.18
CA LYS A 89 -1.05 -0.98 -18.74
C LYS A 89 0.34 -0.50 -18.38
N HIS A 90 0.42 0.71 -17.86
CA HIS A 90 1.67 1.29 -17.38
C HIS A 90 1.46 1.90 -16.00
N ILE A 91 2.53 1.87 -15.21
CA ILE A 91 2.60 2.52 -13.92
C ILE A 91 3.76 3.50 -13.92
N ASN A 92 3.52 4.69 -13.35
CA ASN A 92 4.53 5.71 -13.15
C ASN A 92 4.67 5.99 -11.65
N PHE A 93 5.89 6.24 -11.21
CA PHE A 93 6.24 6.61 -9.83
C PHE A 93 7.12 7.85 -9.85
N ILE A 94 6.96 8.72 -8.86
CA ILE A 94 7.86 9.84 -8.53
C ILE A 94 8.19 9.82 -7.05
#